data_AF-A0A7C4BXG3-F1
#
_entry.id   AF-A0A7C4BXG3-F1
#
_cell.length_a   1.000
_cell.length_b   1.000
_cell.length_c   1.000
_cell.angle_alpha   90.00
_cell.angle_beta   90.00
_cell.angle_gamma   90.00
#
_symmetry.space_group_name_H-M   'P 1'
#
loop_
_entity.id
_entity.type
_entity.pdbx_description
1 polymer ?
#
loop_
_entity_poly.entity_id
_entity_poly.type
_entity_poly.pdbx_seq_one_letter_code
_entity_poly.pdbx_strand_id
1 'polypeptide(L)'
;MKRIYWAVAAAVVLAAVLAVPAANFYYTTTWGEGCARCHEIKANFDSWRTASHRKVNCTSCHVTTLRASLRRVAAHWRGKVPDRIHLPVEDVFAMVEKCRSCHQQEYAQWRSGPHSTTYARIFIDPEHNRKRQLMDDCLRCHGMHFGGSIQDIVQPLNTHGPWQLKRADFVNRPAIPCLTCHAVHREGETMSKGSERVGAKQEIVRPSLAFFDRRSREYMNVTSLPVPAVMEGARKVKMSPDRRQGLCYQCHAPLASAQVGSGDDRTPIGVHEGLSCLACHQKHGQWTRPSCAECHPRLSNCGLDVEKMDTTFLNPKSKHNVHWVKCIDCHPKGVPKKKVVGD
;
A
#
# COMPACT_ATOMS: atom_id res chain seq x y z
N MET A 1 -4.88 61.54 20.56
CA MET A 1 -5.47 60.20 20.82
C MET A 1 -5.84 59.42 19.56
N LYS A 2 -6.76 59.87 18.68
CA LYS A 2 -7.14 59.13 17.45
C LYS A 2 -5.98 58.70 16.54
N ARG A 3 -4.96 59.55 16.33
CA ARG A 3 -3.78 59.21 15.50
C ARG A 3 -2.91 58.09 16.09
N ILE A 4 -2.84 58.01 17.43
CA ILE A 4 -2.09 56.96 18.14
C ILE A 4 -2.84 55.64 18.00
N TYR A 5 -4.17 55.64 18.13
CA TYR A 5 -4.99 54.43 17.90
C TYR A 5 -4.85 53.89 16.48
N TRP A 6 -4.83 54.76 15.45
CA TRP A 6 -4.60 54.33 14.07
C TRP A 6 -3.19 53.80 13.83
N ALA A 7 -2.16 54.42 14.43
CA ALA A 7 -0.79 53.93 14.34
C ALA A 7 -0.61 52.56 15.02
N VAL A 8 -1.22 52.37 16.20
CA VAL A 8 -1.20 51.09 16.92
C VAL A 8 -1.98 50.02 16.14
N ALA A 9 -3.16 50.34 15.62
CA ALA A 9 -3.94 49.41 14.81
C ALA A 9 -3.19 49.01 13.53
N ALA A 10 -2.56 49.97 12.84
CA ALA A 10 -1.74 49.70 11.66
C ALA A 10 -0.52 48.82 11.99
N ALA A 11 0.15 49.06 13.13
CA ALA A 11 1.28 48.25 13.58
C ALA A 11 0.86 46.81 13.92
N VAL A 12 -0.29 46.62 14.58
CA VAL A 12 -0.84 45.28 14.88
C VAL A 12 -1.21 44.54 13.61
N VAL A 13 -1.85 45.21 12.65
CA VAL A 13 -2.18 44.61 11.35
C VAL A 13 -0.91 44.24 10.59
N LEU A 14 0.08 45.12 10.55
CA LEU A 14 1.37 44.85 9.89
C LEU A 14 2.09 43.66 10.54
N ALA A 15 2.14 43.61 11.88
CA ALA A 15 2.72 42.48 12.61
C ALA A 15 1.99 41.17 12.32
N ALA A 16 0.65 41.17 12.28
CA ALA A 16 -0.14 39.99 11.93
C ALA A 16 0.09 39.54 10.48
N VAL A 17 0.20 40.47 9.54
CA VAL A 17 0.47 40.20 8.12
C VAL A 17 1.88 39.64 7.94
N LEU A 18 2.88 40.13 8.68
CA LEU A 18 4.27 39.65 8.60
C LEU A 18 4.50 38.34 9.36
N ALA A 19 3.71 38.06 10.41
CA ALA A 19 3.84 36.84 11.21
C ALA A 19 3.57 35.58 10.38
N VAL A 20 2.63 35.62 9.44
CA VAL A 20 2.29 34.47 8.57
C VAL A 20 3.45 34.07 7.63
N PRO A 21 4.01 34.95 6.79
CA PRO A 21 5.15 34.62 5.95
C PRO A 21 6.41 34.34 6.77
N ALA A 22 6.63 35.01 7.91
CA ALA A 22 7.75 34.70 8.81
C ALA A 22 7.62 33.29 9.41
N ALA A 23 6.43 32.90 9.88
CA ALA A 23 6.17 31.55 10.36
C ALA A 23 6.34 30.52 9.23
N ASN A 24 5.81 30.80 8.04
CA ASN A 24 5.99 29.91 6.88
C ASN A 24 7.47 29.74 6.51
N PHE A 25 8.24 30.82 6.50
CA PHE A 25 9.68 30.78 6.26
C PHE A 25 10.39 29.97 7.36
N TYR A 26 10.06 30.21 8.63
CA TYR A 26 10.63 29.47 9.76
C TYR A 26 10.36 27.96 9.66
N TYR A 27 9.12 27.54 9.42
CA TYR A 27 8.78 26.12 9.33
C TYR A 27 9.35 25.43 8.08
N THR A 28 9.53 26.14 6.97
CA THR A 28 10.13 25.57 5.76
C THR A 28 11.65 25.47 5.85
N THR A 29 12.32 26.43 6.51
CA THR A 29 13.79 26.49 6.59
C THR A 29 14.40 25.71 7.75
N THR A 30 13.64 25.38 8.79
CA THR A 30 14.16 24.68 9.99
C THR A 30 14.14 23.15 9.89
N TRP A 31 13.86 22.57 8.71
CA TRP A 31 13.91 21.12 8.48
C TRP A 31 13.14 20.27 9.51
N GLY A 32 12.05 20.82 10.04
CA GLY A 32 11.20 20.17 11.04
C GLY A 32 11.54 20.51 12.50
N GLU A 33 12.66 21.18 12.81
CA GLU A 33 12.98 21.59 14.18
C GLU A 33 11.96 22.58 14.74
N GLY A 34 11.42 23.47 13.90
CA GLY A 34 10.32 24.35 14.30
C GLY A 34 9.09 23.56 14.74
N CYS A 35 8.83 22.43 14.07
CA CYS A 35 7.75 21.52 14.39
C CYS A 35 8.05 20.72 15.68
N ALA A 36 9.29 20.27 15.86
CA ALA A 36 9.74 19.50 17.03
C ALA A 36 9.61 20.23 18.37
N ARG A 37 9.47 21.56 18.36
CA ARG A 37 9.18 22.37 19.55
C ARG A 37 7.78 22.14 20.11
N CYS A 38 6.85 21.67 19.28
CA CYS A 38 5.56 21.17 19.76
C CYS A 38 5.76 19.77 20.35
N HIS A 39 5.40 19.58 21.61
CA HIS A 39 5.55 18.28 22.28
C HIS A 39 4.71 17.20 21.59
N GLU A 40 3.61 17.59 20.95
CA GLU A 40 2.64 16.71 20.29
C GLU A 40 3.21 15.94 19.11
N ILE A 41 4.19 16.52 18.40
CA ILE A 41 4.81 15.92 17.22
C ILE A 41 6.29 15.57 17.44
N LYS A 42 6.82 15.83 18.64
CA LYS A 42 8.21 15.54 18.98
C LYS A 42 8.56 14.07 18.73
N ALA A 43 7.71 13.14 19.14
CA ALA A 43 7.93 11.70 18.92
C ALA A 43 8.05 11.35 17.42
N ASN A 44 7.21 11.95 16.57
CA ASN A 44 7.24 11.74 15.12
C ASN A 44 8.48 12.38 14.47
N PHE A 45 8.96 13.49 15.01
CA PHE A 45 10.20 14.13 14.55
C PHE A 45 11.43 13.32 14.98
N ASP A 46 11.46 12.82 16.21
CA ASP A 46 12.57 12.01 16.72
C ASP A 46 12.71 10.72 15.90
N SER A 47 11.59 10.07 15.53
CA SER A 47 11.62 8.90 14.63
C SER A 47 12.04 9.25 13.20
N TRP A 48 11.68 10.43 12.69
CA TRP A 48 12.14 10.90 11.38
C TRP A 48 13.66 11.00 11.29
N ARG A 49 14.33 11.45 12.36
CA ARG A 49 15.79 11.64 12.38
C ARG A 49 16.57 10.35 12.17
N THR A 50 16.00 9.20 12.50
CA THR A 50 16.62 7.89 12.30
C THR A 50 16.06 7.15 11.08
N ALA A 51 15.13 7.75 10.33
CA ALA A 51 14.51 7.12 9.18
C ALA A 51 15.39 7.13 7.93
N SER A 52 15.10 6.25 6.96
CA SER A 52 15.76 6.24 5.65
C SER A 52 15.58 7.54 4.86
N HIS A 53 14.51 8.30 5.17
CA HIS A 53 14.20 9.59 4.55
C HIS A 53 14.68 10.80 5.36
N ARG A 54 15.45 10.63 6.44
CA ARG A 54 15.88 11.71 7.36
C ARG A 54 16.54 12.95 6.70
N LYS A 55 17.06 12.81 5.49
CA LYS A 55 17.65 13.89 4.68
C LYS A 55 16.65 14.63 3.78
N VAL A 56 15.36 14.34 3.91
CA VAL A 56 14.26 15.03 3.21
C VAL A 56 13.58 15.97 4.21
N ASN A 57 13.26 17.18 3.78
CA ASN A 57 12.55 18.16 4.61
C ASN A 57 11.08 17.70 4.80
N CYS A 58 10.53 17.81 6.01
CA CYS A 58 9.16 17.40 6.31
C CYS A 58 8.13 18.02 5.34
N THR A 59 8.34 19.28 4.93
CA THR A 59 7.45 20.02 4.02
C THR A 59 7.48 19.52 2.57
N SER A 60 8.47 18.70 2.21
CA SER A 60 8.49 18.00 0.93
C SER A 60 7.39 16.95 0.83
N CYS A 61 6.96 16.38 1.98
CA CYS A 61 5.92 15.35 2.04
C CYS A 61 4.61 15.84 2.65
N HIS A 62 4.68 16.68 3.69
CA HIS A 62 3.51 17.19 4.40
C HIS A 62 3.10 18.57 3.90
N VAL A 63 1.84 18.68 3.47
CA VAL A 63 1.25 19.97 3.11
C VAL A 63 0.67 20.62 4.36
N THR A 64 1.12 21.83 4.69
CA THR A 64 0.52 22.65 5.73
C THR A 64 -0.15 23.85 5.08
N THR A 65 -1.49 23.84 5.03
CA THR A 65 -2.26 25.03 4.67
C THR A 65 -2.45 25.91 5.91
N LEU A 66 -2.59 27.23 5.72
CA LEU A 66 -2.85 28.18 6.81
C LEU A 66 -4.07 27.74 7.65
N ARG A 67 -5.14 27.28 6.99
CA ARG A 67 -6.35 26.76 7.65
C ARG A 67 -6.06 25.54 8.53
N ALA A 68 -5.28 24.58 8.03
CA ALA A 68 -4.90 23.40 8.80
C ALA A 68 -4.01 23.77 9.99
N SER A 69 -3.09 24.71 9.83
CA SER A 69 -2.24 25.23 10.91
C SER A 69 -3.06 25.94 11.98
N LEU A 70 -3.96 26.85 11.60
CA LEU A 70 -4.87 27.53 12.54
C LEU A 70 -5.75 26.54 13.30
N ARG A 71 -6.28 25.51 12.64
CA ARG A 71 -7.05 24.44 13.30
C ARG A 71 -6.22 23.70 14.34
N ARG A 72 -4.95 23.38 14.05
CA ARG A 72 -4.03 22.72 14.99
C ARG A 72 -3.74 23.60 16.21
N VAL A 73 -3.43 24.88 16.00
CA VAL A 73 -3.20 25.85 17.08
C VAL A 73 -4.44 26.00 17.95
N ALA A 74 -5.62 26.12 17.33
CA ALA A 74 -6.88 26.19 18.08
C ALA A 74 -7.19 24.90 18.85
N ALA A 75 -6.87 23.73 18.30
CA ALA A 75 -7.04 22.46 19.00
C ALA A 75 -6.09 22.35 20.20
N HIS A 76 -4.82 22.74 20.03
CA HIS A 76 -3.82 22.84 21.10
C HIS A 76 -4.31 23.74 22.23
N TRP A 77 -4.69 24.98 21.92
CA TRP A 77 -5.12 25.93 22.94
C TRP A 77 -6.40 25.53 23.67
N ARG A 78 -7.27 24.75 23.00
CA ARG A 78 -8.50 24.20 23.61
C ARG A 78 -8.28 22.87 24.34
N GLY A 79 -7.05 22.36 24.41
CA GLY A 79 -6.75 21.04 24.98
C GLY A 79 -7.40 19.87 24.23
N LYS A 80 -7.73 20.04 22.94
CA LYS A 80 -8.37 19.03 22.08
C LYS A 80 -7.38 18.35 21.14
N VAL A 81 -6.11 18.22 21.57
CA VAL A 81 -5.11 17.47 20.82
C VAL A 81 -5.37 15.98 21.07
N PRO A 82 -5.48 15.15 20.01
CA PRO A 82 -5.59 13.72 20.20
C PRO A 82 -4.27 13.14 20.74
N ASP A 83 -4.36 12.11 21.59
CA ASP A 83 -3.19 11.38 22.12
C ASP A 83 -2.27 10.83 21.02
N ARG A 84 -2.84 10.58 19.83
CA ARG A 84 -2.11 10.16 18.63
C ARG A 84 -2.51 11.00 17.42
N ILE A 85 -1.51 11.60 16.79
CA ILE A 85 -1.68 12.37 15.55
C ILE A 85 -1.61 11.42 14.37
N HIS A 86 -2.74 11.27 13.68
CA HIS A 86 -2.84 10.51 12.44
C HIS A 86 -2.97 11.44 11.23
N LEU A 87 -2.48 10.98 10.08
CA LEU A 87 -2.67 11.65 8.81
C LEU A 87 -4.13 11.50 8.37
N PRO A 88 -4.84 12.61 8.06
CA PRO A 88 -6.10 12.56 7.33
C PRO A 88 -5.93 11.85 5.99
N VAL A 89 -7.00 11.20 5.52
CA VAL A 89 -6.98 10.47 4.24
C VAL A 89 -6.68 11.40 3.06
N GLU A 90 -7.11 12.65 3.13
CA GLU A 90 -6.81 13.68 2.13
C GLU A 90 -5.30 13.95 2.04
N ASP A 91 -4.60 13.96 3.18
CA ASP A 91 -3.14 14.13 3.22
C ASP A 91 -2.43 12.88 2.69
N VAL A 92 -2.97 11.68 2.94
CA VAL A 92 -2.47 10.43 2.35
C VAL A 92 -2.57 10.49 0.82
N PHE A 93 -3.67 10.99 0.26
CA PHE A 93 -3.79 11.17 -1.18
C PHE A 93 -2.82 12.22 -1.74
N ALA A 94 -2.64 13.33 -1.03
CA ALA A 94 -1.67 14.35 -1.42
C ALA A 94 -0.22 13.81 -1.40
N MET A 95 0.11 12.95 -0.43
CA MET A 95 1.43 12.33 -0.32
C MET A 95 1.77 11.43 -1.50
N VAL A 96 0.79 10.80 -2.16
CA VAL A 96 1.06 9.95 -3.35
C VAL A 96 1.81 10.73 -4.45
N GLU A 97 1.40 11.97 -4.74
CA GLU A 97 2.12 12.81 -5.72
C GLU A 97 3.44 13.35 -5.17
N LYS A 98 3.58 13.48 -3.84
CA LYS A 98 4.88 13.82 -3.22
C LYS A 98 5.87 12.65 -3.30
N CYS A 99 5.40 11.41 -3.16
CA CYS A 99 6.24 10.23 -3.38
C CYS A 99 6.73 10.19 -4.83
N ARG A 100 5.86 10.50 -5.80
CA ARG A 100 6.20 10.51 -7.24
C ARG A 100 7.37 11.42 -7.59
N SER A 101 7.54 12.57 -6.92
CA SER A 101 8.60 13.52 -7.30
C SER A 101 10.00 12.92 -7.20
N CYS A 102 10.20 11.96 -6.27
CA CYS A 102 11.45 11.22 -6.11
C CYS A 102 11.36 9.76 -6.62
N HIS A 103 10.21 9.09 -6.43
CA HIS A 103 9.98 7.69 -6.81
C HIS A 103 9.19 7.57 -8.12
N GLN A 104 9.74 8.15 -9.19
CA GLN A 104 9.04 8.26 -10.47
C GLN A 104 8.76 6.89 -11.09
N GLN A 105 9.74 5.97 -11.03
CA GLN A 105 9.62 4.64 -11.62
C GLN A 105 8.65 3.77 -10.82
N GLU A 106 8.77 3.75 -9.49
CA GLU A 106 7.87 2.98 -8.62
C GLU A 106 6.44 3.50 -8.71
N TYR A 107 6.26 4.82 -8.81
CA TYR A 107 4.95 5.41 -9.05
C TYR A 107 4.38 4.98 -10.41
N ALA A 108 5.16 5.05 -11.49
CA ALA A 108 4.69 4.65 -12.82
C ALA A 108 4.31 3.16 -12.87
N GLN A 109 5.09 2.32 -12.21
CA GLN A 109 4.79 0.89 -12.04
C GLN A 109 3.51 0.69 -11.23
N TRP A 110 3.40 1.29 -10.04
CA TRP A 110 2.18 1.21 -9.22
C TRP A 110 0.95 1.70 -10.01
N ARG A 111 1.07 2.82 -10.70
CA ARG A 111 -0.01 3.48 -11.46
C ARG A 111 -0.50 2.65 -12.65
N SER A 112 0.38 1.86 -13.26
CA SER A 112 0.02 0.91 -14.33
C SER A 112 -0.41 -0.45 -13.80
N GLY A 113 -0.12 -0.75 -12.53
CA GLY A 113 -0.48 -1.98 -11.85
C GLY A 113 -1.89 -1.99 -11.25
N PRO A 114 -2.38 -3.16 -10.84
CA PRO A 114 -3.73 -3.35 -10.30
C PRO A 114 -3.94 -2.64 -8.95
N HIS A 115 -2.87 -2.42 -8.17
CA HIS A 115 -2.97 -1.73 -6.87
C HIS A 115 -3.19 -0.22 -6.98
N SER A 116 -3.13 0.38 -8.17
CA SER A 116 -3.61 1.76 -8.38
C SER A 116 -5.13 1.87 -8.57
N THR A 117 -5.87 0.81 -8.23
CA THR A 117 -7.33 0.79 -8.23
C THR A 117 -7.92 1.94 -7.39
N THR A 118 -9.12 2.35 -7.76
CA THR A 118 -9.78 3.52 -7.17
C THR A 118 -10.96 3.12 -6.29
N TYR A 119 -11.42 4.05 -5.46
CA TYR A 119 -12.65 3.83 -4.68
C TYR A 119 -13.84 3.49 -5.59
N ALA A 120 -13.98 4.14 -6.75
CA ALA A 120 -15.06 3.81 -7.67
C ALA A 120 -14.95 2.37 -8.18
N ARG A 121 -13.76 1.95 -8.63
CA ARG A 121 -13.55 0.58 -9.14
C ARG A 121 -13.83 -0.51 -8.11
N ILE A 122 -13.62 -0.22 -6.83
CA ILE A 122 -13.85 -1.19 -5.75
C ILE A 122 -15.29 -1.14 -5.23
N PHE A 123 -15.79 0.05 -4.89
CA PHE A 123 -17.02 0.17 -4.09
C PHE A 123 -18.29 0.34 -4.91
N ILE A 124 -18.21 0.62 -6.21
CA ILE A 124 -19.38 0.68 -7.09
C ILE A 124 -19.33 -0.34 -8.23
N ASP A 125 -18.52 -1.40 -8.09
CA ASP A 125 -18.49 -2.50 -9.05
C ASP A 125 -19.80 -3.32 -8.97
N PRO A 126 -20.66 -3.30 -10.00
CA PRO A 126 -21.91 -4.03 -9.97
C PRO A 126 -21.70 -5.55 -10.01
N GLU A 127 -20.60 -6.05 -10.57
CA GLU A 127 -20.36 -7.50 -10.60
C GLU A 127 -20.07 -8.03 -9.19
N HIS A 128 -19.17 -7.35 -8.47
CA HIS A 128 -18.87 -7.69 -7.08
C HIS A 128 -20.08 -7.48 -6.17
N ASN A 129 -20.66 -6.28 -6.18
CA ASN A 129 -21.63 -5.88 -5.17
C ASN A 129 -22.96 -6.65 -5.26
N ARG A 130 -23.32 -7.18 -6.44
CA ARG A 130 -24.47 -8.11 -6.58
C ARG A 130 -24.25 -9.45 -5.88
N LYS A 131 -22.99 -9.90 -5.79
CA LYS A 131 -22.61 -11.19 -5.19
C LYS A 131 -22.29 -11.05 -3.70
N ARG A 132 -21.85 -9.87 -3.26
CA ARG A 132 -21.44 -9.63 -1.88
C ARG A 132 -21.82 -8.23 -1.42
N GLN A 133 -22.54 -8.16 -0.31
CA GLN A 133 -22.83 -6.89 0.34
C GLN A 133 -21.54 -6.28 0.89
N LEU A 134 -21.36 -4.98 0.65
CA LEU A 134 -20.24 -4.21 1.18
C LEU A 134 -20.36 -4.04 2.70
N MET A 135 -19.23 -4.13 3.38
CA MET A 135 -19.11 -4.09 4.84
C MET A 135 -17.84 -3.37 5.28
N ASP A 136 -17.75 -2.97 6.54
CA ASP A 136 -16.57 -2.26 7.08
C ASP A 136 -15.26 -3.04 6.92
N ASP A 137 -15.33 -4.38 6.90
CA ASP A 137 -14.15 -5.22 6.72
C ASP A 137 -13.52 -5.07 5.33
N CYS A 138 -14.26 -4.57 4.32
CA CYS A 138 -13.69 -4.17 3.03
C CYS A 138 -12.59 -3.10 3.23
N LEU A 139 -12.71 -2.25 4.25
CA LEU A 139 -11.75 -1.19 4.57
C LEU A 139 -10.46 -1.71 5.19
N ARG A 140 -10.39 -2.99 5.57
CA ARG A 140 -9.15 -3.61 6.03
C ARG A 140 -8.11 -3.69 4.92
N CYS A 141 -8.55 -3.79 3.67
CA CYS A 141 -7.66 -3.92 2.51
C CYS A 141 -7.85 -2.78 1.49
N HIS A 142 -9.07 -2.26 1.35
CA HIS A 142 -9.40 -1.22 0.37
C HIS A 142 -9.82 0.06 1.09
N GLY A 143 -9.02 1.12 1.01
CA GLY A 143 -9.32 2.37 1.72
C GLY A 143 -8.90 2.36 3.18
N MET A 144 -7.78 1.71 3.49
CA MET A 144 -7.28 1.48 4.85
C MET A 144 -7.03 2.75 5.66
N HIS A 145 -6.66 3.83 4.96
CA HIS A 145 -6.46 5.16 5.55
C HIS A 145 -7.76 5.96 5.72
N PHE A 146 -8.90 5.44 5.28
CA PHE A 146 -10.20 6.10 5.47
C PHE A 146 -10.67 5.95 6.93
N GLY A 147 -10.92 7.10 7.56
CA GLY A 147 -11.25 7.17 8.98
C GLY A 147 -12.71 6.84 9.34
N GLY A 148 -13.61 6.77 8.35
CA GLY A 148 -15.04 6.46 8.54
C GLY A 148 -15.38 4.99 8.26
N SER A 149 -16.67 4.70 8.17
CA SER A 149 -17.25 3.39 7.87
C SER A 149 -17.58 3.23 6.38
N ILE A 150 -17.91 2.02 5.95
CA ILE A 150 -18.31 1.74 4.55
C ILE A 150 -19.54 2.55 4.15
N GLN A 151 -20.45 2.81 5.09
CA GLN A 151 -21.66 3.59 4.85
C GLN A 151 -21.33 5.05 4.53
N ASP A 152 -20.14 5.55 4.91
CA ASP A 152 -19.70 6.92 4.62
C ASP A 152 -19.05 7.03 3.24
N ILE A 153 -18.76 5.88 2.60
CA ILE A 153 -18.16 5.81 1.26
C ILE A 153 -19.24 5.60 0.20
N VAL A 154 -20.16 4.66 0.42
CA VAL A 154 -21.06 4.16 -0.63
C VAL A 154 -22.47 3.92 -0.11
N GLN A 155 -23.45 4.14 -0.98
CA GLN A 155 -24.84 3.83 -0.76
C GLN A 155 -25.52 3.34 -2.06
N PRO A 156 -26.56 2.51 -1.99
CA PRO A 156 -27.07 1.82 -0.79
C PRO A 156 -26.15 0.66 -0.37
N LEU A 157 -26.19 0.27 0.90
CA LEU A 157 -25.48 -0.93 1.39
C LEU A 157 -26.36 -2.18 1.23
N ASN A 158 -26.57 -2.59 -0.01
CA ASN A 158 -27.30 -3.81 -0.36
C ASN A 158 -26.68 -4.47 -1.60
N THR A 159 -27.28 -5.58 -2.07
CA THR A 159 -26.86 -6.33 -3.27
C THR A 159 -27.66 -5.97 -4.54
N HIS A 160 -28.56 -4.98 -4.47
CA HIS A 160 -29.47 -4.63 -5.57
C HIS A 160 -28.97 -3.42 -6.38
N GLY A 161 -28.32 -2.46 -5.72
CA GLY A 161 -27.85 -1.22 -6.33
C GLY A 161 -28.99 -0.29 -6.78
N PRO A 162 -28.69 0.71 -7.64
CA PRO A 162 -27.36 1.09 -8.09
C PRO A 162 -26.53 1.72 -6.96
N TRP A 163 -25.24 1.36 -6.89
CA TRP A 163 -24.31 1.91 -5.89
C TRP A 163 -23.70 3.23 -6.37
N GLN A 164 -23.59 4.17 -5.45
CA GLN A 164 -23.00 5.48 -5.68
C GLN A 164 -22.08 5.84 -4.52
N LEU A 165 -20.95 6.46 -4.84
CA LEU A 165 -20.11 7.04 -3.81
C LEU A 165 -20.82 8.26 -3.21
N LYS A 166 -20.86 8.36 -1.87
CA LYS A 166 -21.37 9.55 -1.18
C LYS A 166 -20.50 10.78 -1.42
N ARG A 167 -19.21 10.56 -1.68
CA ARG A 167 -18.20 11.58 -1.91
C ARG A 167 -17.69 11.51 -3.34
N ALA A 168 -18.13 12.45 -4.17
CA ALA A 168 -17.70 12.52 -5.57
C ALA A 168 -16.18 12.75 -5.71
N ASP A 169 -15.56 13.41 -4.74
CA ASP A 169 -14.11 13.67 -4.70
C ASP A 169 -13.26 12.38 -4.51
N PHE A 170 -13.90 11.23 -4.25
CA PHE A 170 -13.24 9.93 -4.05
C PHE A 170 -13.18 9.08 -5.32
N VAL A 171 -13.96 9.38 -6.36
CA VAL A 171 -14.12 8.54 -7.57
C VAL A 171 -12.78 8.04 -8.13
N ASN A 172 -11.81 8.96 -8.27
CA ASN A 172 -10.49 8.68 -8.84
C ASN A 172 -9.37 8.57 -7.79
N ARG A 173 -9.71 8.59 -6.49
CA ARG A 173 -8.71 8.48 -5.43
C ARG A 173 -8.25 7.03 -5.31
N PRO A 174 -6.96 6.78 -5.01
CA PRO A 174 -6.44 5.42 -4.87
C PRO A 174 -7.01 4.76 -3.60
N ALA A 175 -7.52 3.54 -3.73
CA ALA A 175 -7.96 2.75 -2.58
C ALA A 175 -6.78 2.09 -1.86
N ILE A 176 -5.66 1.88 -2.56
CA ILE A 176 -4.42 1.26 -2.05
C ILE A 176 -3.23 2.18 -2.37
N PRO A 177 -3.07 3.31 -1.65
CA PRO A 177 -1.95 4.23 -1.86
C PRO A 177 -0.61 3.61 -1.42
N CYS A 178 0.51 4.26 -1.74
CA CYS A 178 1.86 3.78 -1.37
C CYS A 178 1.99 3.48 0.13
N LEU A 179 1.38 4.33 0.97
CA LEU A 179 1.33 4.21 2.43
C LEU A 179 0.51 3.02 2.94
N THR A 180 -0.13 2.23 2.09
CA THR A 180 -0.66 0.91 2.50
C THR A 180 0.47 -0.07 2.80
N CYS A 181 1.56 0.02 2.02
CA CYS A 181 2.69 -0.93 2.04
C CYS A 181 4.01 -0.32 2.52
N HIS A 182 4.06 1.00 2.77
CA HIS A 182 5.29 1.71 3.13
C HIS A 182 5.11 2.58 4.37
N ALA A 183 5.98 2.39 5.34
CA ALA A 183 6.14 3.26 6.51
C ALA A 183 7.32 4.22 6.29
N VAL A 184 7.07 5.53 6.37
CA VAL A 184 8.10 6.55 6.07
C VAL A 184 8.90 6.97 7.30
N HIS A 185 8.26 7.08 8.47
CA HIS A 185 8.90 7.50 9.74
C HIS A 185 9.59 6.35 10.49
N ARG A 186 9.91 5.25 9.79
CA ARG A 186 10.50 4.09 10.42
C ARG A 186 12.01 4.20 10.40
N GLU A 187 12.64 3.82 11.50
CA GLU A 187 14.09 3.69 11.61
C GLU A 187 14.67 2.85 10.47
N GLY A 188 15.75 3.35 9.88
CA GLY A 188 16.43 2.69 8.78
C GLY A 188 17.59 3.50 8.24
N GLU A 189 18.49 2.80 7.54
CA GLU A 189 19.62 3.46 6.90
C GLU A 189 19.18 4.20 5.63
N THR A 190 19.85 5.32 5.34
CA THR A 190 19.76 5.95 4.02
C THR A 190 20.43 5.05 3.01
N MET A 191 19.85 4.93 1.82
CA MET A 191 20.48 4.18 0.74
C MET A 191 21.90 4.70 0.46
N SER A 192 22.86 3.78 0.48
CA SER A 192 24.27 4.01 0.14
C SER A 192 24.70 3.05 -0.97
N LYS A 193 25.76 3.41 -1.69
CA LYS A 193 26.37 2.50 -2.67
C LYS A 193 27.13 1.42 -1.88
N GLY A 194 26.70 0.17 -2.01
CA GLY A 194 27.43 -0.96 -1.44
C GLY A 194 28.86 -1.03 -1.99
N SER A 195 29.82 -1.37 -1.12
CA SER A 195 31.23 -1.56 -1.49
C SER A 195 31.41 -2.77 -2.43
N GLU A 196 30.56 -3.79 -2.29
CA GLU A 196 30.63 -5.04 -3.04
C GLU A 196 29.26 -5.44 -3.60
N ARG A 197 29.25 -6.16 -4.73
CA ARG A 197 28.03 -6.70 -5.36
C ARG A 197 27.88 -8.20 -5.04
N VAL A 198 27.73 -8.53 -3.76
CA VAL A 198 27.51 -9.92 -3.32
C VAL A 198 26.01 -10.17 -3.13
N GLY A 199 25.39 -10.93 -4.04
CA GLY A 199 23.94 -11.20 -4.05
C GLY A 199 23.42 -11.77 -2.73
N ALA A 200 24.13 -12.72 -2.12
CA ALA A 200 23.74 -13.34 -0.84
C ALA A 200 23.73 -12.36 0.34
N LYS A 201 24.45 -11.23 0.25
CA LYS A 201 24.48 -10.18 1.27
C LYS A 201 23.52 -9.03 0.95
N GLN A 202 22.79 -9.10 -0.17
CA GLN A 202 21.84 -8.05 -0.51
C GLN A 202 20.66 -8.09 0.45
N GLU A 203 20.21 -6.89 0.81
CA GLU A 203 19.06 -6.72 1.67
C GLU A 203 17.81 -7.33 1.02
N ILE A 204 17.23 -8.32 1.69
CA ILE A 204 16.01 -9.00 1.23
C ILE A 204 14.80 -8.11 1.46
N VAL A 205 14.75 -7.42 2.61
CA VAL A 205 13.62 -6.61 3.07
C VAL A 205 14.10 -5.22 3.43
N ARG A 206 13.59 -4.18 2.76
CA ARG A 206 13.84 -2.78 3.13
C ARG A 206 13.09 -2.41 4.41
N PRO A 207 13.62 -1.52 5.28
CA PRO A 207 12.97 -1.19 6.54
C PRO A 207 11.62 -0.50 6.33
N SER A 208 11.46 0.24 5.22
CA SER A 208 10.21 0.94 4.90
C SER A 208 9.05 0.00 4.57
N LEU A 209 9.30 -1.26 4.20
CA LEU A 209 8.24 -2.19 3.81
C LEU A 209 7.42 -2.62 5.04
N ALA A 210 6.16 -2.23 5.07
CA ALA A 210 5.28 -2.40 6.23
C ALA A 210 3.80 -2.40 5.83
N PHE A 211 2.95 -3.07 6.58
CA PHE A 211 1.50 -3.03 6.39
C PHE A 211 0.89 -1.96 7.31
N PHE A 212 0.10 -1.05 6.77
CA PHE A 212 -0.69 -0.15 7.60
C PHE A 212 -1.93 -0.86 8.14
N ASP A 213 -1.96 -1.22 9.42
CA ASP A 213 -3.16 -1.80 10.02
C ASP A 213 -4.18 -0.71 10.37
N ARG A 214 -5.34 -0.74 9.69
CA ARG A 214 -6.41 0.24 9.91
C ARG A 214 -6.94 0.24 11.35
N ARG A 215 -6.95 -0.92 12.03
CA ARG A 215 -7.57 -1.04 13.36
C ARG A 215 -6.76 -0.32 14.42
N SER A 216 -5.44 -0.57 14.46
CA SER A 216 -4.50 0.12 15.35
C SER A 216 -4.09 1.50 14.81
N ARG A 217 -4.24 1.73 13.51
CA ARG A 217 -3.68 2.87 12.76
C ARG A 217 -2.17 2.97 12.90
N GLU A 218 -1.51 1.82 12.91
CA GLU A 218 -0.06 1.66 13.03
C GLU A 218 0.51 0.87 11.85
N TYR A 219 1.82 0.97 11.67
CA TYR A 219 2.54 0.18 10.67
C TYR A 219 3.16 -1.07 11.29
N MET A 220 2.79 -2.23 10.77
CA MET A 220 3.40 -3.51 11.10
C MET A 220 4.54 -3.80 10.12
N ASN A 221 5.76 -4.03 10.63
CA ASN A 221 6.87 -4.37 9.75
C ASN A 221 6.63 -5.70 9.04
N VAL A 222 7.00 -5.79 7.76
CA VAL A 222 6.84 -7.01 6.98
C VAL A 222 7.53 -8.24 7.59
N THR A 223 8.64 -8.08 8.32
CA THR A 223 9.30 -9.21 9.01
C THR A 223 8.44 -9.81 10.11
N SER A 224 7.59 -8.99 10.73
CA SER A 224 6.64 -9.39 11.76
C SER A 224 5.34 -9.97 11.20
N LEU A 225 5.07 -9.81 9.90
CA LEU A 225 3.86 -10.36 9.28
C LEU A 225 4.00 -11.87 9.09
N PRO A 226 3.02 -12.68 9.55
CA PRO A 226 3.04 -14.11 9.32
C PRO A 226 2.71 -14.45 7.87
N VAL A 227 3.34 -15.51 7.37
CA VAL A 227 2.83 -16.24 6.19
C VAL A 227 1.84 -17.28 6.72
N PRO A 228 0.56 -17.26 6.29
CA PRO A 228 -0.44 -18.15 6.86
C PRO A 228 -0.14 -19.62 6.52
N ALA A 229 -0.57 -20.53 7.38
CA ALA A 229 -0.70 -21.92 7.01
C ALA A 229 -1.95 -22.07 6.12
N VAL A 230 -1.79 -22.62 4.92
CA VAL A 230 -2.86 -22.81 3.94
C VAL A 230 -3.07 -24.30 3.70
N MET A 231 -4.32 -24.69 3.49
CA MET A 231 -4.77 -26.07 3.34
C MET A 231 -5.42 -26.28 1.97
N GLU A 232 -5.17 -27.43 1.37
CA GLU A 232 -5.92 -28.00 0.25
C GLU A 232 -6.69 -29.22 0.78
N GLY A 233 -7.95 -29.03 1.15
CA GLY A 233 -8.70 -30.02 1.90
C GLY A 233 -8.03 -30.28 3.25
N ALA A 234 -7.58 -31.52 3.47
CA ALA A 234 -6.82 -31.92 4.66
C ALA A 234 -5.30 -31.74 4.50
N ARG A 235 -4.79 -31.49 3.28
CA ARG A 235 -3.35 -31.41 3.00
C ARG A 235 -2.83 -30.01 3.29
N LYS A 236 -1.73 -29.90 4.04
CA LYS A 236 -1.03 -28.62 4.20
C LYS A 236 -0.28 -28.26 2.92
N VAL A 237 -0.47 -27.03 2.43
CA VAL A 237 0.24 -26.49 1.26
C VAL A 237 1.66 -26.09 1.66
N LYS A 238 2.64 -26.40 0.80
CA LYS A 238 4.01 -25.91 0.98
C LYS A 238 4.08 -24.42 0.61
N MET A 239 4.27 -23.58 1.61
CA MET A 239 4.45 -22.13 1.43
C MET A 239 5.90 -21.79 1.08
N SER A 240 6.11 -20.71 0.32
CA SER A 240 7.46 -20.18 0.07
C SER A 240 8.10 -19.67 1.38
N PRO A 241 9.43 -19.76 1.57
CA PRO A 241 10.10 -19.16 2.72
C PRO A 241 10.28 -17.64 2.60
N ASP A 242 9.98 -17.02 1.45
CA ASP A 242 10.12 -15.58 1.25
C ASP A 242 9.17 -14.80 2.18
N ARG A 243 9.73 -14.14 3.20
CA ARG A 243 8.94 -13.41 4.21
C ARG A 243 8.19 -12.20 3.64
N ARG A 244 8.63 -11.64 2.50
CA ARG A 244 7.98 -10.46 1.89
C ARG A 244 6.54 -10.73 1.48
N GLN A 245 6.22 -11.97 1.10
CA GLN A 245 4.86 -12.35 0.73
C GLN A 245 3.86 -12.24 1.89
N GLY A 246 4.35 -12.20 3.15
CA GLY A 246 3.49 -11.96 4.32
C GLY A 246 2.72 -10.65 4.21
N LEU A 247 3.27 -9.65 3.51
CA LEU A 247 2.56 -8.40 3.17
C LEU A 247 1.40 -8.65 2.20
N CYS A 248 1.62 -9.46 1.16
CA CYS A 248 0.60 -9.80 0.16
C CYS A 248 -0.57 -10.53 0.82
N TYR A 249 -0.28 -11.46 1.73
CA TYR A 249 -1.30 -12.24 2.45
C TYR A 249 -2.14 -11.42 3.43
N GLN A 250 -1.83 -10.15 3.71
CA GLN A 250 -2.76 -9.32 4.48
C GLN A 250 -4.06 -9.04 3.70
N CYS A 251 -3.98 -9.09 2.36
CA CYS A 251 -5.10 -8.87 1.44
C CYS A 251 -5.51 -10.13 0.68
N HIS A 252 -4.53 -10.92 0.21
CA HIS A 252 -4.73 -12.05 -0.70
C HIS A 252 -4.61 -13.42 0.00
N ALA A 253 -5.07 -13.50 1.25
CA ALA A 253 -5.11 -14.75 2.01
C ALA A 253 -6.44 -15.50 1.84
N PRO A 254 -6.45 -16.81 2.11
CA PRO A 254 -7.69 -17.55 2.26
C PRO A 254 -8.55 -16.98 3.38
N LEU A 255 -9.84 -17.31 3.32
CA LEU A 255 -10.78 -17.05 4.40
C LEU A 255 -10.37 -17.82 5.67
N ALA A 256 -11.08 -17.58 6.78
CA ALA A 256 -10.77 -18.16 8.09
C ALA A 256 -10.68 -19.71 8.12
N SER A 257 -11.23 -20.41 7.12
CA SER A 257 -11.08 -21.86 6.95
C SER A 257 -9.68 -22.29 6.52
N ALA A 258 -8.81 -21.35 6.17
CA ALA A 258 -7.47 -21.55 5.63
C ALA A 258 -7.44 -22.37 4.32
N GLN A 259 -8.58 -22.54 3.64
CA GLN A 259 -8.65 -23.31 2.41
C GLN A 259 -8.20 -22.48 1.21
N VAL A 260 -7.30 -23.05 0.42
CA VAL A 260 -6.84 -22.47 -0.85
C VAL A 260 -8.01 -22.15 -1.77
N GLY A 261 -7.92 -21.03 -2.48
CA GLY A 261 -8.92 -20.56 -3.42
C GLY A 261 -10.20 -20.02 -2.81
N SER A 262 -10.26 -19.87 -1.49
CA SER A 262 -11.36 -19.19 -0.81
C SER A 262 -11.15 -17.67 -0.80
N GLY A 263 -12.22 -16.89 -0.98
CA GLY A 263 -12.14 -15.43 -0.97
C GLY A 263 -11.29 -14.87 -2.12
N ASP A 264 -10.30 -14.04 -1.80
CA ASP A 264 -9.32 -13.49 -2.76
C ASP A 264 -7.94 -14.14 -2.60
N ASP A 265 -7.90 -15.39 -2.13
CA ASP A 265 -6.67 -16.16 -2.00
C ASP A 265 -5.93 -16.28 -3.33
N ARG A 266 -4.62 -16.00 -3.29
CA ARG A 266 -3.70 -16.15 -4.42
C ARG A 266 -2.60 -17.16 -4.14
N THR A 267 -2.76 -18.00 -3.11
CA THR A 267 -1.78 -19.03 -2.75
C THR A 267 -1.53 -19.95 -3.94
N PRO A 268 -0.28 -20.07 -4.43
CA PRO A 268 0.01 -20.95 -5.53
C PRO A 268 0.05 -22.41 -5.06
N ILE A 269 -0.61 -23.29 -5.80
CA ILE A 269 -0.57 -24.75 -5.62
C ILE A 269 -0.29 -25.42 -6.96
N GLY A 270 -0.23 -26.76 -6.97
CA GLY A 270 0.00 -27.52 -8.20
C GLY A 270 1.40 -27.26 -8.75
N VAL A 271 1.51 -26.82 -10.00
CA VAL A 271 2.81 -26.61 -10.66
C VAL A 271 3.60 -25.43 -10.09
N HIS A 272 2.94 -24.53 -9.35
CA HIS A 272 3.56 -23.34 -8.74
C HIS A 272 3.68 -23.44 -7.21
N GLU A 273 3.37 -24.60 -6.62
CA GLU A 273 3.41 -24.77 -5.16
C GLU A 273 4.80 -24.46 -4.58
N GLY A 274 4.85 -23.66 -3.52
CA GLY A 274 6.09 -23.24 -2.86
C GLY A 274 6.79 -22.03 -3.48
N LEU A 275 6.27 -21.48 -4.58
CA LEU A 275 6.78 -20.23 -5.16
C LEU A 275 6.28 -19.01 -4.36
N SER A 276 7.13 -17.99 -4.24
CA SER A 276 6.74 -16.68 -3.65
C SER A 276 5.85 -15.93 -4.63
N CYS A 277 4.95 -15.08 -4.13
CA CYS A 277 4.21 -14.13 -4.96
C CYS A 277 5.16 -13.31 -5.87
N LEU A 278 6.35 -12.98 -5.35
CA LEU A 278 7.39 -12.20 -6.04
C LEU A 278 8.18 -13.01 -7.08
N ALA A 279 8.00 -14.33 -7.15
CA ALA A 279 8.55 -15.14 -8.23
C ALA A 279 7.81 -14.89 -9.55
N CYS A 280 6.52 -14.54 -9.47
CA CYS A 280 5.69 -14.23 -10.65
C CYS A 280 5.43 -12.74 -10.77
N HIS A 281 5.07 -12.06 -9.68
CA HIS A 281 4.66 -10.66 -9.71
C HIS A 281 5.82 -9.69 -9.42
N GLN A 282 6.14 -8.86 -10.40
CA GLN A 282 7.25 -7.92 -10.30
C GLN A 282 6.85 -6.61 -9.58
N LYS A 283 7.51 -6.35 -8.44
CA LYS A 283 7.57 -5.05 -7.74
C LYS A 283 6.21 -4.34 -7.66
N HIS A 284 6.16 -3.05 -7.95
CA HIS A 284 4.96 -2.22 -7.82
C HIS A 284 3.97 -2.40 -8.99
N GLY A 285 4.43 -2.86 -10.15
CA GLY A 285 3.59 -3.09 -11.33
C GLY A 285 2.79 -4.39 -11.28
N GLN A 286 3.24 -5.35 -10.45
CA GLN A 286 2.69 -6.71 -10.36
C GLN A 286 2.68 -7.43 -11.72
N TRP A 287 3.58 -7.05 -12.62
CA TRP A 287 3.69 -7.63 -13.95
C TRP A 287 4.18 -9.07 -13.86
N THR A 288 3.58 -9.94 -14.66
CA THR A 288 3.83 -11.39 -14.61
C THR A 288 4.56 -11.92 -15.84
N ARG A 289 4.29 -11.34 -17.02
CA ARG A 289 4.82 -11.83 -18.29
C ARG A 289 6.34 -12.01 -18.30
N PRO A 290 7.17 -11.03 -17.87
CA PRO A 290 8.62 -11.22 -17.94
C PRO A 290 9.10 -12.37 -17.03
N SER A 291 8.45 -12.58 -15.90
CA SER A 291 8.78 -13.65 -14.95
C SER A 291 8.46 -15.05 -15.52
N CYS A 292 7.44 -15.18 -16.37
CA CYS A 292 7.14 -16.44 -17.04
C CYS A 292 8.31 -16.93 -17.88
N ALA A 293 8.95 -16.03 -18.65
CA ALA A 293 10.08 -16.35 -19.52
C ALA A 293 11.38 -16.70 -18.77
N GLU A 294 11.55 -16.24 -17.53
CA GLU A 294 12.71 -16.59 -16.69
C GLU A 294 12.69 -18.07 -16.25
N CYS A 295 11.48 -18.64 -16.14
CA CYS A 295 11.25 -20.03 -15.75
C CYS A 295 10.92 -20.92 -16.95
N HIS A 296 10.17 -20.44 -17.94
CA HIS A 296 9.67 -21.23 -19.07
C HIS A 296 10.36 -20.86 -20.39
N PRO A 297 10.69 -21.86 -21.23
CA PRO A 297 10.42 -23.28 -21.05
C PRO A 297 11.45 -24.01 -20.15
N ARG A 298 12.50 -23.32 -19.69
CA ARG A 298 13.68 -23.91 -19.04
C ARG A 298 13.38 -24.90 -17.90
N LEU A 299 12.40 -24.58 -17.06
CA LEU A 299 11.99 -25.38 -15.89
C LEU A 299 10.73 -26.20 -16.16
N SER A 300 9.97 -25.91 -17.23
CA SER A 300 8.85 -26.78 -17.62
C SER A 300 9.34 -28.04 -18.30
N ASN A 301 9.06 -29.18 -17.66
CA ASN A 301 9.35 -30.49 -18.23
C ASN A 301 8.37 -30.92 -19.34
N CYS A 302 7.35 -30.12 -19.65
CA CYS A 302 6.29 -30.46 -20.61
C CYS A 302 6.51 -29.94 -22.03
N GLY A 303 7.42 -28.98 -22.24
CA GLY A 303 7.71 -28.40 -23.56
C GLY A 303 6.56 -27.56 -24.16
N LEU A 304 5.56 -27.18 -23.35
CA LEU A 304 4.47 -26.31 -23.79
C LEU A 304 4.87 -24.84 -23.71
N ASP A 305 4.34 -24.04 -24.65
CA ASP A 305 4.39 -22.59 -24.57
C ASP A 305 3.34 -22.10 -23.55
N VAL A 306 3.81 -21.84 -22.33
CA VAL A 306 2.93 -21.49 -21.20
C VAL A 306 2.16 -20.19 -21.39
N GLU A 307 2.66 -19.26 -22.22
CA GLU A 307 1.94 -18.00 -22.50
C GLU A 307 0.68 -18.26 -23.35
N LYS A 308 0.62 -19.38 -24.07
CA LYS A 308 -0.51 -19.76 -24.93
C LYS A 308 -1.44 -20.80 -24.31
N MET A 309 -1.13 -21.26 -23.10
CA MET A 309 -1.98 -22.24 -22.42
C MET A 309 -3.28 -21.58 -21.96
N ASP A 310 -4.37 -22.35 -22.00
CA ASP A 310 -5.68 -21.93 -21.49
C ASP A 310 -5.61 -21.80 -19.97
N THR A 311 -5.16 -20.63 -19.51
CA THR A 311 -5.09 -20.26 -18.10
C THR A 311 -5.52 -18.81 -17.91
N THR A 312 -5.74 -18.42 -16.66
CA THR A 312 -6.06 -17.02 -16.32
C THR A 312 -4.96 -16.02 -16.64
N PHE A 313 -3.74 -16.48 -16.96
CA PHE A 313 -2.69 -15.62 -17.50
C PHE A 313 -3.04 -15.12 -18.91
N LEU A 314 -3.46 -16.04 -19.80
CA LEU A 314 -3.84 -15.73 -21.18
C LEU A 314 -5.22 -15.09 -21.26
N ASN A 315 -6.20 -15.66 -20.53
CA ASN A 315 -7.58 -15.22 -20.54
C ASN A 315 -8.14 -15.19 -19.11
N PRO A 316 -8.46 -14.02 -18.54
CA PRO A 316 -9.02 -13.91 -17.18
C PRO A 316 -10.30 -14.72 -16.94
N LYS A 317 -11.02 -15.12 -17.99
CA LYS A 317 -12.23 -15.96 -17.93
C LYS A 317 -11.95 -17.47 -18.05
N SER A 318 -10.69 -17.87 -18.19
CA SER A 318 -10.32 -19.28 -18.25
C SER A 318 -10.74 -20.02 -16.98
N LYS A 319 -11.12 -21.29 -17.13
CA LYS A 319 -11.43 -22.17 -15.99
C LYS A 319 -10.18 -22.63 -15.24
N HIS A 320 -9.00 -22.54 -15.85
CA HIS A 320 -7.75 -22.94 -15.23
C HIS A 320 -7.06 -21.72 -14.62
N ASN A 321 -7.20 -21.54 -13.30
CA ASN A 321 -6.52 -20.46 -12.59
C ASN A 321 -5.01 -20.74 -12.55
N VAL A 322 -4.21 -19.79 -13.03
CA VAL A 322 -2.74 -19.89 -13.06
C VAL A 322 -2.12 -20.12 -11.68
N HIS A 323 -2.79 -19.69 -10.60
CA HIS A 323 -2.34 -19.93 -9.24
C HIS A 323 -2.56 -21.39 -8.81
N TRP A 324 -3.53 -22.08 -9.39
CA TRP A 324 -3.98 -23.40 -8.90
C TRP A 324 -3.82 -24.52 -9.93
N VAL A 325 -3.30 -24.20 -11.11
CA VAL A 325 -3.17 -25.14 -12.22
C VAL A 325 -2.26 -26.31 -11.84
N LYS A 326 -2.74 -27.51 -12.15
CA LYS A 326 -2.06 -28.79 -11.95
C LYS A 326 -1.67 -29.36 -13.29
N CYS A 327 -0.72 -30.31 -13.30
CA CYS A 327 -0.30 -30.98 -14.52
C CYS A 327 -1.49 -31.63 -15.26
N ILE A 328 -2.46 -32.20 -14.54
CA ILE A 328 -3.62 -32.87 -15.13
C ILE A 328 -4.56 -31.90 -15.87
N ASP A 329 -4.63 -30.63 -15.45
CA ASP A 329 -5.48 -29.62 -16.09
C ASP A 329 -5.02 -29.34 -17.52
N CYS A 330 -3.72 -29.50 -17.76
CA CYS A 330 -3.10 -29.30 -19.07
C CYS A 330 -2.80 -30.61 -19.80
N HIS A 331 -2.83 -31.73 -19.09
CA HIS A 331 -2.54 -33.07 -19.60
C HIS A 331 -3.68 -34.06 -19.28
N PRO A 332 -4.89 -33.86 -19.82
CA PRO A 332 -6.05 -34.69 -19.49
C PRO A 332 -5.89 -36.16 -19.92
N LYS A 333 -4.95 -36.44 -20.83
CA LYS A 333 -4.62 -37.80 -21.31
C LYS A 333 -3.44 -38.44 -20.56
N GLY A 334 -2.94 -37.79 -19.50
CA GLY A 334 -1.82 -38.27 -18.69
C GLY A 334 -0.63 -37.34 -18.71
N VAL A 335 -0.04 -37.11 -17.53
CA VAL A 335 1.11 -36.23 -17.33
C VAL A 335 2.37 -36.86 -17.95
N PRO A 336 3.09 -36.17 -18.85
CA PRO A 336 4.33 -36.69 -19.42
C PRO A 336 5.35 -37.04 -18.33
N LYS A 337 6.07 -38.16 -18.52
CA LYS A 337 7.21 -38.49 -17.66
C LYS A 337 8.26 -37.39 -17.79
N LYS A 338 8.86 -37.01 -16.66
CA LYS A 338 9.98 -36.06 -16.63
C LYS A 338 11.07 -36.56 -17.58
N LYS A 339 11.45 -35.75 -18.57
CA LYS A 339 12.62 -36.06 -19.41
C LYS A 339 13.83 -36.09 -18.48
N VAL A 340 14.46 -37.24 -18.36
CA VAL A 340 15.80 -37.34 -17.77
C VAL A 340 16.71 -36.68 -18.79
N VAL A 341 17.22 -35.50 -18.46
CA VAL A 341 18.28 -34.89 -19.24
C VAL A 341 19.49 -35.80 -19.01
N GLY A 342 19.86 -36.58 -20.02
CA GLY A 342 21.12 -37.33 -20.01
C GLY A 342 22.28 -36.34 -19.92
N ASP A 343 23.31 -36.75 -19.18
CA ASP A 343 24.50 -35.97 -18.83
C ASP A 343 25.16 -35.24 -20.01
#